data_AF-A0A661I3S5-F1
#
_entry.id   AF-A0A661I3S5-F1
#
_cell.length_a   1.000
_cell.length_b   1.000
_cell.length_c   1.000
_cell.angle_alpha   90.00
_cell.angle_beta   90.00
_cell.angle_gamma   90.00
#
_symmetry.space_group_name_H-M   'P 1'
#
loop_
_entity.id
_entity.type
_entity.pdbx_description
1 polymer ?
#
loop_
_entity_poly.entity_id
_entity_poly.type
_entity_poly.pdbx_seq_one_letter_code
_entity_poly.pdbx_strand_id
1 'polypeptide(L)'
;MSKLKYLKQFDQSQYWRFFVDGRFQKKYDGWVGYEAGERGSIQALLNGFSFMIDNFDISGGLRATYLRELHKITLLNVETSNLKSSPGDIRYLNSGLPFFANTTTIEHLHEVLQMRSGDGTAVFNSQKWGKIAEELDADEIFKVMHKDKKINYRNWYPNLDKQQQDAILGKLTLHEFYDAKHTVQMMMIARMEDILNRYNKNIKLVKNNEEKLEVVCLVSRELELLHPFPDGNSRVFSCITLNHLLLFNGFHPVLLENPNNDNEISFSQWTEEVKKGMERTKEILKEPSKSFFNYSIDEMKKEDQEKFLEMSQGLKSKIDAYKEIYLDAKKVQKYTNGKWLNDVSKNLTFSGVGTYGTYSDGNIYFTMSLKDAEANNQDAVKELKKVLQKDIKAVVIDDMKYF
;
A
#
# COMPACT_ATOMS: atom_id res chain seq x y z
N MET A 1 -5.32 13.66 4.03
CA MET A 1 -6.48 13.92 3.14
C MET A 1 -6.41 12.90 2.02
N SER A 2 -7.39 11.99 1.90
CA SER A 2 -7.36 10.97 0.84
C SER A 2 -7.39 11.58 -0.54
N LYS A 3 -6.82 10.87 -1.52
CA LYS A 3 -6.72 11.35 -2.89
C LYS A 3 -7.30 10.39 -3.91
N LEU A 4 -8.44 9.78 -3.60
CA LEU A 4 -9.16 8.96 -4.58
C LEU A 4 -9.54 9.74 -5.84
N LYS A 5 -9.61 11.07 -5.75
CA LYS A 5 -9.72 11.96 -6.91
C LYS A 5 -8.67 11.70 -8.00
N TYR A 6 -7.46 11.24 -7.66
CA TYR A 6 -6.45 10.95 -8.67
C TYR A 6 -6.82 9.73 -9.50
N LEU A 7 -7.41 8.69 -8.89
CA LEU A 7 -7.94 7.56 -9.65
C LEU A 7 -9.15 7.95 -10.52
N LYS A 8 -9.98 8.91 -10.07
CA LYS A 8 -11.09 9.47 -10.86
C LYS A 8 -10.62 10.25 -12.10
N GLN A 9 -9.47 10.91 -11.99
CA GLN A 9 -8.90 11.74 -13.05
C GLN A 9 -8.04 10.91 -14.02
N PHE A 10 -7.55 9.76 -13.57
CA PHE A 10 -6.69 8.90 -14.36
C PHE A 10 -7.50 8.24 -15.48
N ASP A 11 -6.88 8.13 -16.66
CA ASP A 11 -7.50 7.47 -17.81
C ASP A 11 -7.75 5.98 -17.49
N GLN A 12 -9.02 5.63 -17.41
CA GLN A 12 -9.50 4.29 -17.10
C GLN A 12 -9.03 3.23 -18.11
N SER A 13 -8.75 3.59 -19.37
CA SER A 13 -8.18 2.65 -20.34
C SER A 13 -6.74 2.23 -19.96
N GLN A 14 -6.16 2.90 -18.97
CA GLN A 14 -4.78 2.74 -18.53
C GLN A 14 -4.66 2.27 -17.08
N TYR A 15 -5.75 1.88 -16.40
CA TYR A 15 -5.65 1.38 -15.01
C TYR A 15 -4.70 0.19 -14.85
N TRP A 16 -4.46 -0.58 -15.92
CA TRP A 16 -3.48 -1.65 -15.92
C TRP A 16 -2.06 -1.18 -15.57
N ARG A 17 -1.71 0.08 -15.82
CA ARG A 17 -0.38 0.62 -15.49
C ARG A 17 -0.09 0.60 -13.98
N PHE A 18 -1.10 0.53 -13.12
CA PHE A 18 -0.90 0.42 -11.66
C PHE A 18 -0.46 -0.97 -11.20
N PHE A 19 -0.56 -1.98 -12.05
CA PHE A 19 -0.28 -3.37 -11.66
C PHE A 19 0.44 -4.21 -12.73
N VAL A 20 0.70 -3.66 -13.91
CA VAL A 20 1.62 -4.22 -14.90
C VAL A 20 2.96 -3.49 -14.81
N ASP A 21 4.02 -4.22 -14.50
CA ASP A 21 5.39 -3.70 -14.38
C ASP A 21 5.76 -2.82 -15.58
N GLY A 22 6.32 -1.64 -15.32
CA GLY A 22 6.80 -0.72 -16.36
C GLY A 22 7.72 -1.39 -17.38
N ARG A 23 8.68 -2.21 -16.91
CA ARG A 23 9.62 -2.96 -17.75
C ARG A 23 8.97 -3.93 -18.74
N PHE A 24 7.70 -4.27 -18.56
CA PHE A 24 6.98 -5.18 -19.44
C PHE A 24 6.00 -4.49 -20.39
N GLN A 25 5.68 -3.20 -20.19
CA GLN A 25 4.61 -2.54 -20.94
C GLN A 25 4.88 -2.54 -22.45
N LYS A 26 6.10 -2.22 -22.89
CA LYS A 26 6.45 -2.32 -24.31
C LYS A 26 6.47 -3.76 -24.83
N LYS A 27 6.99 -4.70 -24.04
CA LYS A 27 7.12 -6.12 -24.43
C LYS A 27 5.76 -6.82 -24.55
N TYR A 28 4.81 -6.44 -23.70
CA TYR A 28 3.50 -7.08 -23.58
C TYR A 28 2.39 -6.31 -24.27
N ASP A 29 2.71 -5.24 -24.99
CA ASP A 29 1.70 -4.35 -25.57
C ASP A 29 0.69 -3.89 -24.50
N GLY A 30 1.24 -3.29 -23.44
CA GLY A 30 0.52 -2.93 -22.22
C GLY A 30 0.13 -4.15 -21.41
N TRP A 31 -1.18 -4.39 -21.26
CA TRP A 31 -1.73 -5.46 -20.41
C TRP A 31 -1.86 -6.81 -21.13
N VAL A 32 -1.84 -6.82 -22.47
CA VAL A 32 -2.22 -7.99 -23.28
C VAL A 32 -1.33 -9.20 -23.00
N GLY A 33 -0.01 -9.00 -23.07
CA GLY A 33 0.96 -10.06 -22.80
C GLY A 33 1.00 -10.49 -21.32
N TYR A 34 0.62 -9.60 -20.40
CA TYR A 34 0.51 -9.93 -18.98
C TYR A 34 -0.68 -10.88 -18.74
N GLU A 35 -1.85 -10.57 -19.31
CA GLU A 35 -3.03 -11.45 -19.28
C GLU A 35 -2.78 -12.77 -20.02
N ALA A 36 -2.06 -12.75 -21.15
CA ALA A 36 -1.74 -13.97 -21.88
C ALA A 36 -0.78 -14.90 -21.11
N GLY A 37 0.08 -14.34 -20.26
CA GLY A 37 1.02 -15.10 -19.44
C GLY A 37 0.36 -15.80 -18.24
N GLU A 38 -0.59 -15.11 -17.59
CA GLU A 38 -1.41 -15.67 -16.51
C GLU A 38 -2.87 -15.22 -16.68
N ARG A 39 -3.66 -16.03 -17.40
CA ARG A 39 -5.05 -15.71 -17.74
C ARG A 39 -5.88 -15.48 -16.48
N GLY A 40 -6.71 -14.44 -16.50
CA GLY A 40 -7.50 -13.97 -15.36
C GLY A 40 -6.76 -13.01 -14.45
N SER A 41 -5.45 -12.81 -14.61
CA SER A 41 -4.68 -11.97 -13.70
C SER A 41 -5.07 -10.50 -13.75
N ILE A 42 -5.39 -9.95 -14.93
CA ILE A 42 -5.79 -8.54 -15.04
C ILE A 42 -7.13 -8.32 -14.35
N GLN A 43 -8.10 -9.22 -14.55
CA GLN A 43 -9.39 -9.14 -13.87
C GLN A 43 -9.25 -9.30 -12.35
N ALA A 44 -8.39 -10.21 -11.88
CA ALA A 44 -8.15 -10.41 -10.46
C ALA A 44 -7.50 -9.18 -9.79
N LEU A 45 -6.60 -8.48 -10.49
CA LEU A 45 -5.99 -7.23 -10.03
C LEU A 45 -7.01 -6.08 -10.00
N LEU A 46 -7.87 -5.96 -11.02
CA LEU A 46 -9.00 -5.01 -11.02
C LEU A 46 -9.97 -5.27 -9.86
N ASN A 47 -10.23 -6.54 -9.55
CA ASN A 47 -11.04 -6.94 -8.39
C ASN A 47 -10.33 -6.60 -7.06
N GLY A 48 -9.01 -6.77 -6.99
CA GLY A 48 -8.21 -6.38 -5.83
C GLY A 48 -8.24 -4.88 -5.58
N PHE A 49 -8.08 -4.05 -6.62
CA PHE A 49 -8.27 -2.60 -6.53
C PHE A 49 -9.71 -2.27 -6.11
N SER A 50 -10.71 -2.96 -6.65
CA SER A 50 -12.11 -2.79 -6.27
C SER A 50 -12.36 -3.09 -4.79
N PHE A 51 -11.70 -4.12 -4.24
CA PHE A 51 -11.75 -4.47 -2.82
C PHE A 51 -11.03 -3.44 -1.95
N MET A 52 -9.91 -2.90 -2.42
CA MET A 52 -9.24 -1.76 -1.79
C MET A 52 -10.15 -0.54 -1.70
N ILE A 53 -10.93 -0.23 -2.75
CA ILE A 53 -11.90 0.88 -2.70
C ILE A 53 -13.00 0.64 -1.66
N ASP A 54 -13.53 -0.59 -1.57
CA ASP A 54 -14.55 -0.93 -0.56
C ASP A 54 -14.02 -0.80 0.88
N ASN A 55 -12.72 -1.02 1.07
CA ASN A 55 -12.04 -1.00 2.37
C ASN A 55 -11.09 0.19 2.49
N PHE A 56 -11.37 1.29 1.78
CA PHE A 56 -10.44 2.39 1.64
C PHE A 56 -10.17 3.13 2.97
N ASP A 57 -11.13 3.11 3.90
CA ASP A 57 -10.95 3.69 5.22
C ASP A 57 -10.13 2.74 6.12
N ILE A 58 -8.84 3.05 6.23
CA ILE A 58 -7.89 2.36 7.12
C ILE A 58 -7.51 3.21 8.33
N SER A 59 -8.36 4.16 8.75
CA SER A 59 -8.13 4.97 9.96
C SER A 59 -8.01 4.11 11.23
N GLY A 60 -8.69 2.96 11.25
CA GLY A 60 -8.57 1.93 12.29
C GLY A 60 -7.27 1.10 12.23
N GLY A 61 -6.45 1.31 11.20
CA GLY A 61 -5.21 0.56 10.93
C GLY A 61 -5.40 -0.61 9.97
N LEU A 62 -4.30 -1.05 9.35
CA LEU A 62 -4.23 -2.28 8.56
C LEU A 62 -4.14 -3.51 9.46
N ARG A 63 -4.61 -4.65 8.95
CA ARG A 63 -4.61 -5.96 9.65
C ARG A 63 -4.19 -7.07 8.69
N ALA A 64 -3.60 -8.15 9.21
CA ALA A 64 -3.20 -9.29 8.39
C ALA A 64 -4.39 -9.96 7.69
N THR A 65 -5.57 -9.94 8.34
CA THR A 65 -6.82 -10.47 7.76
C THR A 65 -7.22 -9.74 6.48
N TYR A 66 -7.06 -8.42 6.42
CA TYR A 66 -7.32 -7.64 5.20
C TYR A 66 -6.38 -8.06 4.06
N LEU A 67 -5.08 -8.20 4.34
CA LEU A 67 -4.09 -8.62 3.34
C LEU A 67 -4.35 -10.05 2.84
N ARG A 68 -4.80 -10.95 3.71
CA ARG A 68 -5.16 -12.33 3.33
C ARG A 68 -6.38 -12.38 2.42
N GLU A 69 -7.43 -11.62 2.72
CA GLU A 69 -8.59 -11.54 1.83
C GLU A 69 -8.25 -10.85 0.50
N LEU A 70 -7.41 -9.81 0.53
CA LEU A 70 -6.90 -9.18 -0.68
C LEU A 70 -6.11 -10.19 -1.54
N HIS A 71 -5.21 -10.96 -0.94
CA HIS A 71 -4.48 -12.02 -1.62
C HIS A 71 -5.42 -13.04 -2.29
N LYS A 72 -6.43 -13.52 -1.56
CA LYS A 72 -7.45 -14.42 -2.08
C LYS A 72 -8.13 -13.84 -3.33
N ILE A 73 -8.53 -12.57 -3.29
CA ILE A 73 -9.19 -11.90 -4.41
C ILE A 73 -8.26 -11.78 -5.62
N THR A 74 -6.99 -11.44 -5.41
CA THR A 74 -6.01 -11.21 -6.50
C THR A 74 -5.50 -12.48 -7.17
N LEU A 75 -5.74 -13.66 -6.58
CA LEU A 75 -5.40 -14.95 -7.17
C LEU A 75 -6.63 -15.79 -7.55
N LEU A 76 -7.86 -15.33 -7.23
CA LEU A 76 -9.07 -16.06 -7.57
C LEU A 76 -9.26 -16.09 -9.09
N ASN A 77 -9.51 -17.29 -9.63
CA ASN A 77 -9.71 -17.55 -11.07
C ASN A 77 -8.51 -17.16 -11.96
N VAL A 78 -7.31 -17.06 -11.39
CA VAL A 78 -6.07 -16.91 -12.18
C VAL A 78 -5.56 -18.28 -12.59
N GLU A 79 -5.50 -18.52 -13.90
CA GLU A 79 -4.92 -19.73 -14.47
C GLU A 79 -3.40 -19.60 -14.54
N THR A 80 -2.70 -20.64 -14.09
CA THR A 80 -1.24 -20.69 -14.10
C THR A 80 -0.75 -22.10 -14.39
N SER A 81 0.42 -22.20 -14.99
CA SER A 81 1.10 -23.46 -15.27
C SER A 81 1.73 -24.09 -14.01
N ASN A 82 1.91 -23.32 -12.94
CA ASN A 82 2.46 -23.81 -11.68
C ASN A 82 1.32 -24.10 -10.69
N LEU A 83 1.36 -25.24 -10.02
CA LEU A 83 0.40 -25.57 -8.97
C LEU A 83 0.56 -24.56 -7.81
N LYS A 84 -0.25 -23.49 -7.82
CA LYS A 84 -0.28 -22.48 -6.75
C LYS A 84 -0.99 -23.07 -5.54
N SER A 85 -0.54 -22.70 -4.34
CA SER A 85 -1.30 -22.93 -3.13
C SER A 85 -2.67 -22.28 -3.23
N SER A 86 -3.64 -22.74 -2.44
CA SER A 86 -4.97 -22.13 -2.40
C SER A 86 -4.88 -20.61 -2.13
N PRO A 87 -5.64 -19.78 -2.89
CA PRO A 87 -5.70 -18.34 -2.65
C PRO A 87 -6.03 -18.01 -1.19
N GLY A 88 -5.25 -17.11 -0.60
CA GLY A 88 -5.35 -16.75 0.83
C GLY A 88 -4.62 -17.69 1.80
N ASP A 89 -4.04 -18.82 1.36
CA ASP A 89 -3.26 -19.68 2.27
C ASP A 89 -1.91 -19.03 2.62
N ILE A 90 -1.50 -19.18 3.88
CA ILE A 90 -0.21 -18.67 4.36
C ILE A 90 0.87 -19.73 4.08
N ARG A 91 2.04 -19.28 3.69
CA ARG A 91 3.20 -20.13 3.40
C ARG A 91 3.59 -20.92 4.65
N TYR A 92 3.81 -22.22 4.44
CA TYR A 92 4.35 -23.13 5.46
C TYR A 92 5.55 -23.94 4.96
N LEU A 93 5.87 -23.86 3.66
CA LEU A 93 7.04 -24.46 3.05
C LEU A 93 8.16 -23.43 2.95
N ASN A 94 9.40 -23.88 3.12
CA ASN A 94 10.57 -23.00 3.05
C ASN A 94 10.67 -22.35 1.66
N SER A 95 10.36 -21.05 1.67
CA SER A 95 10.48 -20.06 0.61
C SER A 95 11.89 -19.56 0.41
N GLY A 96 12.46 -19.64 -0.78
CA GLY A 96 13.61 -18.82 -1.14
C GLY A 96 13.18 -17.63 -1.98
N LEU A 97 13.72 -16.44 -1.69
CA LEU A 97 13.71 -15.33 -2.63
C LEU A 97 15.12 -15.15 -3.21
N PRO A 98 15.30 -15.15 -4.53
CA PRO A 98 16.61 -14.88 -5.10
C PRO A 98 16.95 -13.39 -4.97
N PHE A 99 18.10 -13.11 -4.36
CA PHE A 99 18.81 -11.84 -4.48
C PHE A 99 19.79 -11.96 -5.63
N PHE A 100 19.64 -11.12 -6.66
CA PHE A 100 20.46 -11.20 -7.87
C PHE A 100 21.61 -10.20 -7.89
N ALA A 101 22.73 -10.61 -8.46
CA ALA A 101 23.95 -9.80 -8.54
C ALA A 101 23.81 -8.50 -9.36
N ASN A 102 22.81 -8.40 -10.24
CA ASN A 102 22.62 -7.24 -11.10
C ASN A 102 21.66 -6.18 -10.52
N THR A 103 20.92 -6.51 -9.46
CA THR A 103 19.87 -5.65 -8.89
C THR A 103 20.05 -5.47 -7.40
N THR A 104 20.50 -6.49 -6.67
CA THR A 104 20.72 -6.41 -5.23
C THR A 104 21.89 -5.49 -4.89
N THR A 105 21.65 -4.55 -3.97
CA THR A 105 22.67 -3.57 -3.54
C THR A 105 23.35 -3.97 -2.23
N ILE A 106 24.55 -3.45 -1.98
CA ILE A 106 25.27 -3.73 -0.72
C ILE A 106 24.52 -3.12 0.48
N GLU A 107 23.95 -1.93 0.31
CA GLU A 107 23.14 -1.25 1.32
C GLU A 107 21.91 -2.08 1.68
N HIS A 108 21.27 -2.72 0.70
CA HIS A 108 20.18 -3.66 0.95
C HIS A 108 20.61 -4.82 1.85
N LEU A 109 21.78 -5.41 1.60
CA LEU A 109 22.27 -6.52 2.43
C LEU A 109 22.53 -6.08 3.87
N HIS A 110 23.11 -4.90 4.09
CA HIS A 110 23.28 -4.34 5.43
C HIS A 110 21.94 -4.17 6.14
N GLU A 111 20.94 -3.59 5.45
CA GLU A 111 19.60 -3.41 6.00
C GLU A 111 18.92 -4.74 6.33
N VAL A 112 19.00 -5.74 5.45
CA VAL A 112 18.43 -7.07 5.70
C VAL A 112 19.10 -7.73 6.89
N LEU A 113 20.43 -7.73 6.98
CA LEU A 113 21.12 -8.30 8.15
C LEU A 113 20.73 -7.58 9.45
N GLN A 114 20.58 -6.25 9.40
CA GLN A 114 20.10 -5.48 10.55
C GLN A 114 18.66 -5.83 10.94
N MET A 115 17.74 -5.96 9.96
CA MET A 115 16.35 -6.38 10.20
C MET A 115 16.25 -7.79 10.78
N ARG A 116 17.21 -8.66 10.46
CA ARG A 116 17.28 -10.06 10.90
C ARG A 116 18.02 -10.24 12.23
N SER A 117 18.63 -9.20 12.77
CA SER A 117 19.39 -9.30 14.02
C SER A 117 18.50 -9.72 15.19
N GLY A 118 19.00 -10.69 15.98
CA GLY A 118 18.35 -11.22 17.16
C GLY A 118 17.17 -12.17 16.89
N ASP A 119 16.84 -12.48 15.63
CA ASP A 119 15.70 -13.35 15.33
C ASP A 119 16.00 -14.85 15.43
N GLY A 120 17.29 -15.23 15.48
CA GLY A 120 17.76 -16.61 15.68
C GLY A 120 17.52 -17.56 14.50
N THR A 121 17.13 -17.06 13.32
CA THR A 121 16.83 -17.85 12.12
C THR A 121 17.88 -17.63 11.03
N ALA A 122 18.07 -18.61 10.15
CA ALA A 122 19.03 -18.45 9.07
C ALA A 122 18.54 -17.41 8.05
N VAL A 123 19.45 -16.55 7.58
CA VAL A 123 19.16 -15.49 6.60
C VAL A 123 19.10 -16.03 5.17
N PHE A 124 19.87 -17.07 4.84
CA PHE A 124 19.96 -17.62 3.49
C PHE A 124 19.69 -19.14 3.45
N ASN A 125 19.15 -19.62 2.34
CA ASN A 125 18.88 -21.05 2.07
C ASN A 125 20.13 -21.81 1.57
N SER A 126 21.32 -21.41 2.01
CA SER A 126 22.60 -22.01 1.63
C SER A 126 23.08 -22.96 2.73
N GLN A 127 23.72 -24.07 2.36
CA GLN A 127 24.40 -24.93 3.34
C GLN A 127 25.55 -24.19 4.05
N LYS A 128 26.30 -23.35 3.32
CA LYS A 128 27.45 -22.61 3.87
C LYS A 128 27.02 -21.30 4.55
N TRP A 129 26.04 -20.61 3.97
CA TRP A 129 25.60 -19.28 4.40
C TRP A 129 24.28 -19.28 5.17
N GLY A 130 23.75 -20.46 5.50
CA GLY A 130 22.56 -20.66 6.31
C GLY A 130 22.83 -20.40 7.79
N LYS A 131 23.26 -19.16 8.08
CA LYS A 131 23.61 -18.68 9.41
C LYS A 131 22.68 -17.55 9.85
N ILE A 132 22.69 -17.27 11.14
CA ILE A 132 22.02 -16.09 11.72
C ILE A 132 22.72 -14.80 11.29
N ALA A 133 22.03 -13.67 11.41
CA ALA A 133 22.53 -12.38 10.92
C ALA A 133 23.87 -11.97 11.56
N GLU A 134 24.07 -12.26 12.84
CA GLU A 134 25.27 -11.92 13.61
C GLU A 134 26.54 -12.63 13.12
N GLU A 135 26.39 -13.74 12.38
CA GLU A 135 27.51 -14.53 11.86
C GLU A 135 27.81 -14.23 10.38
N LEU A 136 27.14 -13.23 9.80
CA LEU A 136 27.22 -12.88 8.40
C LEU A 136 27.81 -11.48 8.23
N ASP A 137 28.66 -11.34 7.22
CA ASP A 137 29.22 -10.07 6.80
C ASP A 137 28.62 -9.69 5.44
N ALA A 138 28.09 -8.46 5.34
CA ALA A 138 27.39 -8.02 4.12
C ALA A 138 28.33 -7.98 2.91
N ASP A 139 29.57 -7.53 3.09
CA ASP A 139 30.57 -7.45 2.01
C ASP A 139 30.97 -8.85 1.50
N GLU A 140 31.13 -9.81 2.41
CA GLU A 140 31.39 -11.21 2.04
C GLU A 140 30.21 -11.81 1.26
N ILE A 141 28.98 -11.62 1.75
CA ILE A 141 27.77 -12.10 1.07
C ILE A 141 27.61 -11.44 -0.30
N PHE A 142 27.89 -10.14 -0.41
CA PHE A 142 27.82 -9.42 -1.67
C PHE A 142 28.81 -9.99 -2.69
N LYS A 143 30.07 -10.23 -2.30
CA LYS A 143 31.08 -10.87 -3.16
C LYS A 143 30.65 -12.25 -3.63
N VAL A 144 30.08 -13.06 -2.73
CA VAL A 144 29.59 -14.41 -3.03
C VAL A 144 28.42 -14.34 -4.02
N MET A 145 27.43 -13.48 -3.76
CA MET A 145 26.29 -13.27 -4.66
C MET A 145 26.76 -12.85 -6.06
N HIS A 146 27.75 -11.95 -6.17
CA HIS A 146 28.31 -11.54 -7.46
C HIS A 146 29.04 -12.66 -8.20
N LYS A 147 29.74 -13.52 -7.46
CA LYS A 147 30.40 -14.72 -8.02
C LYS A 147 29.36 -15.73 -8.52
N ASP A 148 28.36 -16.04 -7.71
CA ASP A 148 27.37 -17.09 -7.97
C ASP A 148 26.14 -16.58 -8.75
N LYS A 149 26.15 -15.30 -9.12
CA LYS A 149 25.09 -14.53 -9.79
C LYS A 149 23.82 -14.30 -8.98
N LYS A 150 23.59 -15.08 -7.93
CA LYS A 150 22.50 -14.92 -6.98
C LYS A 150 22.81 -15.59 -5.65
N ILE A 151 22.11 -15.18 -4.60
CA ILE A 151 22.00 -15.92 -3.35
C ILE A 151 20.52 -16.04 -2.96
N ASN A 152 20.12 -17.16 -2.35
CA ASN A 152 18.72 -17.40 -2.03
C ASN A 152 18.44 -16.96 -0.59
N TYR A 153 17.79 -15.81 -0.43
CA TYR A 153 17.30 -15.28 0.83
C TYR A 153 16.20 -16.19 1.40
N ARG A 154 16.26 -16.45 2.71
CA ARG A 154 15.32 -17.31 3.45
C ARG A 154 14.40 -16.41 4.27
N ASN A 155 13.11 -16.40 3.95
CA ASN A 155 12.14 -15.44 4.47
C ASN A 155 11.64 -15.77 5.89
N TRP A 156 12.36 -15.38 6.96
CA TRP A 156 11.99 -15.64 8.38
C TRP A 156 11.48 -17.06 8.70
N TYR A 157 11.79 -18.03 7.85
CA TYR A 157 11.27 -19.37 7.96
C TYR A 157 11.88 -20.03 9.21
N PRO A 158 11.07 -20.60 10.12
CA PRO A 158 11.58 -21.10 11.39
C PRO A 158 12.61 -22.21 11.23
N ASN A 159 13.54 -22.30 12.17
CA ASN A 159 14.43 -23.45 12.30
C ASN A 159 13.64 -24.62 12.90
N LEU A 160 13.01 -25.40 12.04
CA LEU A 160 12.24 -26.58 12.43
C LEU A 160 13.16 -27.67 12.96
N ASP A 161 12.75 -28.35 14.04
CA ASP A 161 13.42 -29.57 14.49
C ASP A 161 13.17 -30.74 13.53
N LYS A 162 13.84 -31.88 13.75
CA LYS A 162 13.72 -33.05 12.88
C LYS A 162 12.29 -33.59 12.79
N GLN A 163 11.55 -33.62 13.90
CA GLN A 163 10.17 -34.12 13.92
C GLN A 163 9.27 -33.20 13.10
N GLN A 164 9.37 -31.89 13.30
CA GLN A 164 8.64 -30.90 12.53
C GLN A 164 8.99 -30.95 11.04
N GLN A 165 10.26 -31.15 10.69
CA GLN A 165 10.70 -31.33 9.30
C GLN A 165 10.09 -32.59 8.69
N ASP A 166 10.15 -33.73 9.38
CA ASP A 166 9.58 -34.99 8.91
C ASP A 166 8.04 -34.90 8.79
N ALA A 167 7.38 -34.16 9.70
CA ALA A 167 5.95 -33.85 9.62
C ALA A 167 5.60 -33.07 8.35
N ILE A 168 6.27 -31.94 8.08
CA ILE A 168 6.04 -31.11 6.88
C ILE A 168 6.31 -31.87 5.58
N LEU A 169 7.27 -32.80 5.59
CA LEU A 169 7.57 -33.69 4.46
C LEU A 169 6.55 -34.82 4.29
N GLY A 170 5.51 -34.89 5.13
CA GLY A 170 4.46 -35.91 5.05
C GLY A 170 4.91 -37.30 5.48
N LYS A 171 6.00 -37.41 6.25
CA LYS A 171 6.52 -38.70 6.74
C LYS A 171 5.88 -39.16 8.05
N LEU A 172 5.14 -38.27 8.71
CA LEU A 172 4.43 -38.51 9.97
C LEU A 172 2.91 -38.50 9.75
N THR A 173 2.14 -38.54 10.84
CA THR A 173 0.68 -38.56 10.75
C THR A 173 0.12 -37.25 10.19
N LEU A 174 -1.13 -37.29 9.69
CA LEU A 174 -1.82 -36.09 9.20
C LEU A 174 -1.98 -35.02 10.30
N HIS A 175 -2.17 -35.45 11.56
CA HIS A 175 -2.24 -34.53 12.70
C HIS A 175 -0.90 -33.81 12.91
N GLU A 176 0.21 -34.54 12.94
CA GLU A 176 1.54 -33.95 13.09
C GLU A 176 1.88 -33.01 11.92
N PHE A 177 1.49 -33.37 10.69
CA PHE A 177 1.62 -32.48 9.53
C PHE A 177 0.87 -31.17 9.73
N TYR A 178 -0.40 -31.22 10.15
CA TYR A 178 -1.19 -30.00 10.35
C TYR A 178 -0.72 -29.17 11.53
N ASP A 179 -0.23 -29.79 12.60
CA ASP A 179 0.34 -29.08 13.76
C ASP A 179 1.63 -28.32 13.37
N ALA A 180 2.54 -28.98 12.64
CA ALA A 180 3.74 -28.35 12.13
C ALA A 180 3.41 -27.25 11.11
N LYS A 181 2.49 -27.52 10.17
CA LYS A 181 2.00 -26.54 9.20
C LYS A 181 1.43 -25.31 9.91
N HIS A 182 0.54 -25.50 10.86
CA HIS A 182 -0.11 -24.43 11.60
C HIS A 182 0.91 -23.58 12.37
N THR A 183 1.90 -24.22 13.00
CA THR A 183 2.98 -23.53 13.70
C THR A 183 3.73 -22.56 12.78
N VAL A 184 4.16 -23.00 11.60
CA VAL A 184 4.86 -22.13 10.64
C VAL A 184 3.96 -20.99 10.17
N GLN A 185 2.70 -21.29 9.83
CA GLN A 185 1.75 -20.27 9.37
C GLN A 185 1.49 -19.20 10.43
N MET A 186 1.34 -19.59 11.70
CA MET A 186 1.12 -18.65 12.79
C MET A 186 2.34 -17.75 13.02
N MET A 187 3.56 -18.25 12.84
CA MET A 187 4.76 -17.41 12.89
C MET A 187 4.80 -16.36 11.78
N MET A 188 4.44 -16.74 10.54
CA MET A 188 4.34 -15.80 9.42
C MET A 188 3.26 -14.74 9.67
N ILE A 189 2.09 -15.15 10.18
CA ILE A 189 1.00 -14.23 10.55
C ILE A 189 1.45 -13.27 11.66
N ALA A 190 2.12 -13.77 12.69
CA ALA A 190 2.61 -12.93 13.79
C ALA A 190 3.59 -11.85 13.28
N ARG A 191 4.54 -12.22 12.41
CA ARG A 191 5.46 -11.26 11.79
C ARG A 191 4.75 -10.25 10.90
N MET A 192 3.75 -10.69 10.14
CA MET A 192 2.93 -9.79 9.33
C MET A 192 2.18 -8.78 10.23
N GLU A 193 1.57 -9.23 11.31
CA GLU A 193 0.92 -8.34 12.29
C GLU A 193 1.91 -7.39 12.97
N ASP A 194 3.14 -7.82 13.28
CA ASP A 194 4.18 -6.95 13.85
C ASP A 194 4.53 -5.78 12.91
N ILE A 195 4.72 -6.08 11.61
CA ILE A 195 4.98 -5.06 10.58
C ILE A 195 3.81 -4.07 10.53
N LEU A 196 2.57 -4.57 10.47
CA LEU A 196 1.38 -3.73 10.38
C LEU A 196 1.12 -2.92 11.66
N ASN A 197 1.36 -3.49 12.83
CA ASN A 197 1.23 -2.78 14.11
C ASN A 197 2.25 -1.65 14.23
N ARG A 198 3.49 -1.88 13.79
CA ARG A 198 4.51 -0.82 13.71
C ARG A 198 4.10 0.27 12.74
N TYR A 199 3.57 -0.06 11.57
CA TYR A 199 3.00 0.93 10.65
C TYR A 199 1.86 1.73 11.30
N ASN A 200 0.86 1.05 11.85
CA ASN A 200 -0.33 1.65 12.47
C ASN A 200 0.03 2.61 13.61
N LYS A 201 1.12 2.33 14.34
CA LYS A 201 1.69 3.20 15.36
C LYS A 201 2.45 4.37 14.74
N ASN A 202 3.41 4.08 13.87
CA ASN A 202 4.35 5.09 13.36
C ASN A 202 3.65 6.13 12.47
N ILE A 203 2.68 5.73 11.66
CA ILE A 203 1.95 6.65 10.76
C ILE A 203 1.16 7.73 11.52
N LYS A 204 0.86 7.50 12.80
CA LYS A 204 0.20 8.49 13.68
C LYS A 204 1.18 9.47 14.32
N LEU A 205 2.47 9.14 14.32
CA LEU A 205 3.53 9.91 15.00
C LEU A 205 4.35 10.78 14.04
N VAL A 206 4.37 10.45 12.75
CA VAL A 206 5.10 11.21 11.72
C VAL A 206 4.57 12.64 11.60
N LYS A 207 5.47 13.60 11.42
CA LYS A 207 5.15 15.03 11.46
C LYS A 207 5.16 15.69 10.09
N ASN A 208 5.89 15.12 9.14
CA ASN A 208 6.03 15.66 7.80
C ASN A 208 5.73 14.61 6.72
N ASN A 209 5.62 15.07 5.47
CA ASN A 209 5.26 14.20 4.35
C ASN A 209 6.37 13.23 3.96
N GLU A 210 7.64 13.56 4.23
CA GLU A 210 8.77 12.70 3.89
C GLU A 210 8.79 11.48 4.82
N GLU A 211 8.78 11.69 6.14
CA GLU A 211 8.66 10.62 7.15
C GLU A 211 7.41 9.76 6.91
N LYS A 212 6.29 10.39 6.53
CA LYS A 212 5.04 9.68 6.25
C LYS A 212 5.17 8.77 5.02
N LEU A 213 5.87 9.24 3.98
CA LEU A 213 6.14 8.43 2.79
C LEU A 213 7.06 7.26 3.13
N GLU A 214 8.13 7.50 3.89
CA GLU A 214 9.05 6.46 4.36
C GLU A 214 8.30 5.35 5.13
N VAL A 215 7.44 5.72 6.08
CA VAL A 215 6.62 4.75 6.82
C VAL A 215 5.69 3.95 5.90
N VAL A 216 5.15 4.56 4.85
CA VAL A 216 4.33 3.86 3.85
C VAL A 216 5.17 2.90 2.99
N CYS A 217 6.31 3.35 2.48
CA CYS A 217 7.21 2.54 1.64
C CYS A 217 7.79 1.34 2.37
N LEU A 218 8.05 1.48 3.68
CA LEU A 218 8.66 0.42 4.49
C LEU A 218 7.74 -0.80 4.59
N VAL A 219 6.42 -0.60 4.65
CA VAL A 219 5.45 -1.70 4.77
C VAL A 219 5.48 -2.63 3.57
N SER A 220 5.47 -2.10 2.34
CA SER A 220 5.48 -2.96 1.14
C SER A 220 6.76 -3.78 1.07
N ARG A 221 7.91 -3.14 1.34
CA ARG A 221 9.24 -3.76 1.40
C ARG A 221 9.31 -4.90 2.41
N GLU A 222 8.92 -4.65 3.66
CA GLU A 222 9.03 -5.66 4.72
C GLU A 222 8.07 -6.82 4.50
N LEU A 223 6.87 -6.57 3.96
CA LEU A 223 5.92 -7.61 3.60
C LEU A 223 6.43 -8.47 2.43
N GLU A 224 7.06 -7.86 1.41
CA GLU A 224 7.67 -8.62 0.31
C GLU A 224 8.86 -9.46 0.78
N LEU A 225 9.71 -8.95 1.69
CA LEU A 225 10.79 -9.72 2.31
C LEU A 225 10.27 -10.83 3.22
N LEU A 226 9.18 -10.60 3.96
CA LEU A 226 8.52 -11.66 4.74
C LEU A 226 7.95 -12.74 3.82
N HIS A 227 7.46 -12.34 2.65
CA HIS A 227 6.95 -13.20 1.59
C HIS A 227 5.94 -14.27 2.10
N PRO A 228 4.91 -13.86 2.87
CA PRO A 228 4.04 -14.76 3.65
C PRO A 228 3.09 -15.60 2.80
N PHE A 229 2.84 -15.24 1.54
CA PHE A 229 2.03 -16.05 0.63
C PHE A 229 2.93 -16.93 -0.24
N PRO A 230 2.49 -18.13 -0.65
CA PRO A 230 3.29 -18.99 -1.52
C PRO A 230 3.58 -18.38 -2.90
N ASP A 231 2.69 -17.51 -3.39
CA ASP A 231 2.83 -16.72 -4.60
C ASP A 231 2.01 -15.41 -4.48
N GLY A 232 2.10 -14.50 -5.44
CA GLY A 232 1.23 -13.32 -5.53
C GLY A 232 1.56 -12.17 -4.56
N ASN A 233 2.67 -12.25 -3.80
CA ASN A 233 3.06 -11.23 -2.82
C ASN A 233 3.16 -9.82 -3.41
N SER A 234 3.89 -9.66 -4.53
CA SER A 234 4.04 -8.37 -5.22
C SER A 234 2.70 -7.74 -5.66
N ARG A 235 1.71 -8.55 -6.09
CA ARG A 235 0.36 -8.08 -6.42
C ARG A 235 -0.34 -7.46 -5.21
N VAL A 236 -0.21 -8.11 -4.06
CA VAL A 236 -0.85 -7.68 -2.81
C VAL A 236 -0.12 -6.46 -2.26
N PHE A 237 1.19 -6.50 -2.16
CA PHE A 237 1.97 -5.50 -1.41
C PHE A 237 2.34 -4.30 -2.26
N SER A 238 3.06 -4.50 -3.37
CA SER A 238 3.59 -3.40 -4.17
C SER A 238 2.57 -2.85 -5.17
N CYS A 239 1.69 -3.67 -5.74
CA CYS A 239 0.67 -3.16 -6.66
C CYS A 239 -0.53 -2.53 -5.94
N ILE A 240 -1.08 -3.16 -4.89
CA ILE A 240 -2.34 -2.72 -4.28
C ILE A 240 -2.13 -2.05 -2.92
N THR A 241 -1.49 -2.71 -1.96
CA THR A 241 -1.36 -2.18 -0.58
C THR A 241 -0.57 -0.88 -0.56
N LEU A 242 0.54 -0.78 -1.30
CA LEU A 242 1.29 0.47 -1.44
C LEU A 242 0.40 1.60 -1.98
N ASN A 243 -0.34 1.36 -3.07
CA ASN A 243 -1.24 2.35 -3.64
C ASN A 243 -2.39 2.74 -2.67
N HIS A 244 -2.93 1.78 -1.93
CA HIS A 244 -3.91 2.03 -0.87
C HIS A 244 -3.34 2.99 0.18
N LEU A 245 -2.17 2.66 0.73
CA LEU A 245 -1.52 3.44 1.76
C LEU A 245 -1.17 4.85 1.26
N LEU A 246 -0.65 4.98 0.03
CA LEU A 246 -0.34 6.26 -0.59
C LEU A 246 -1.60 7.12 -0.75
N LEU A 247 -2.65 6.57 -1.37
CA LEU A 247 -3.90 7.29 -1.62
C LEU A 247 -4.59 7.72 -0.33
N PHE A 248 -4.61 6.85 0.69
CA PHE A 248 -5.21 7.16 1.99
C PHE A 248 -4.44 8.27 2.71
N ASN A 249 -3.10 8.23 2.66
CA ASN A 249 -2.23 9.22 3.30
C ASN A 249 -2.04 10.52 2.50
N GLY A 250 -2.63 10.61 1.31
CA GLY A 250 -2.74 11.83 0.51
C GLY A 250 -1.66 12.02 -0.55
N PHE A 251 -0.96 10.95 -0.89
CA PHE A 251 0.00 10.89 -1.98
C PHE A 251 -0.67 10.52 -3.31
N HIS A 252 0.09 10.60 -4.40
CA HIS A 252 -0.35 10.05 -5.69
C HIS A 252 -0.15 8.53 -5.66
N PRO A 253 -0.97 7.75 -6.39
CA PRO A 253 -0.62 6.37 -6.66
C PRO A 253 0.65 6.32 -7.53
N VAL A 254 1.23 5.14 -7.71
CA VAL A 254 2.54 4.96 -8.37
C VAL A 254 2.47 4.09 -9.61
N LEU A 255 3.25 4.47 -10.63
CA LEU A 255 3.59 3.63 -11.77
C LEU A 255 5.04 3.16 -11.63
N LEU A 256 5.24 1.93 -11.20
CA LEU A 256 6.56 1.37 -10.90
C LEU A 256 7.20 0.72 -12.15
N GLU A 257 8.50 0.91 -12.32
CA GLU A 257 9.23 0.24 -13.41
C GLU A 257 9.37 -1.27 -13.16
N ASN A 258 9.82 -1.62 -11.96
CA ASN A 258 9.89 -2.99 -11.47
C ASN A 258 9.40 -3.01 -10.02
N PRO A 259 8.16 -3.46 -9.75
CA PRO A 259 7.63 -3.53 -8.39
C PRO A 259 8.37 -4.54 -7.51
N ASN A 260 9.14 -5.47 -8.10
CA ASN A 260 9.92 -6.47 -7.38
C ASN A 260 11.31 -5.96 -6.95
N ASN A 261 11.58 -4.66 -7.07
CA ASN A 261 12.84 -4.10 -6.55
C ASN A 261 12.77 -3.87 -5.03
N ASP A 262 11.58 -3.83 -4.44
CA ASP A 262 11.34 -3.61 -3.01
C ASP A 262 12.08 -4.60 -2.10
N ASN A 263 12.42 -5.80 -2.60
CA ASN A 263 13.22 -6.81 -1.91
C ASN A 263 14.67 -6.95 -2.41
N GLU A 264 15.19 -6.06 -3.27
CA GLU A 264 16.57 -6.14 -3.79
C GLU A 264 17.38 -4.85 -3.58
N ILE A 265 16.76 -3.67 -3.63
CA ILE A 265 17.44 -2.39 -3.44
C ILE A 265 17.34 -1.92 -1.99
N SER A 266 18.09 -0.90 -1.56
CA SER A 266 17.99 -0.36 -0.20
C SER A 266 16.63 0.32 0.05
N PHE A 267 16.27 0.54 1.31
CA PHE A 267 15.01 1.19 1.67
C PHE A 267 14.93 2.62 1.12
N SER A 268 16.05 3.34 1.14
CA SER A 268 16.17 4.68 0.54
C SER A 268 15.97 4.63 -0.98
N GLN A 269 16.60 3.69 -1.67
CA GLN A 269 16.45 3.51 -3.11
C GLN A 269 15.03 3.09 -3.50
N TRP A 270 14.38 2.24 -2.70
CA TRP A 270 12.99 1.87 -2.88
C TRP A 270 12.06 3.08 -2.73
N THR A 271 12.26 3.88 -1.68
CA THR A 271 11.49 5.10 -1.46
C THR A 271 11.65 6.09 -2.62
N GLU A 272 12.85 6.19 -3.19
CA GLU A 272 13.11 7.00 -4.38
C GLU A 272 12.41 6.46 -5.64
N GLU A 273 12.35 5.15 -5.84
CA GLU A 273 11.58 4.54 -6.95
C GLU A 273 10.07 4.79 -6.80
N VAL A 274 9.55 4.74 -5.56
CA VAL A 274 8.15 5.13 -5.27
C VAL A 274 7.93 6.60 -5.62
N LYS A 275 8.85 7.52 -5.28
CA LYS A 275 8.76 8.95 -5.67
C LYS A 275 8.74 9.12 -7.17
N LYS A 276 9.64 8.47 -7.90
CA LYS A 276 9.63 8.46 -9.37
C LYS A 276 8.31 7.94 -9.91
N GLY A 277 7.78 6.86 -9.35
CA GLY A 277 6.48 6.31 -9.71
C GLY A 277 5.32 7.30 -9.52
N MET A 278 5.35 8.10 -8.45
CA MET A 278 4.36 9.15 -8.20
C MET A 278 4.48 10.29 -9.22
N GLU A 279 5.69 10.69 -9.59
CA GLU A 279 5.90 11.70 -10.64
C GLU A 279 5.41 11.20 -12.01
N ARG A 280 5.67 9.93 -12.37
CA ARG A 280 5.13 9.33 -13.59
C ARG A 280 3.61 9.41 -13.63
N THR A 281 2.92 9.09 -12.52
CA THR A 281 1.46 9.25 -12.43
C THR A 281 1.02 10.70 -12.63
N LYS A 282 1.69 11.67 -12.00
CA LYS A 282 1.37 13.10 -12.17
C LYS A 282 1.51 13.55 -13.61
N GLU A 283 2.50 13.05 -14.32
CA GLU A 283 2.73 13.39 -15.72
C GLU A 283 1.67 12.75 -16.63
N ILE A 284 1.30 11.47 -16.43
CA ILE A 284 0.18 10.85 -17.18
C ILE A 284 -1.14 11.59 -16.91
N LEU A 285 -1.40 12.04 -15.68
CA LEU A 285 -2.59 12.82 -15.37
C LEU A 285 -2.66 14.16 -16.14
N LYS A 286 -1.51 14.73 -16.51
CA LYS A 286 -1.43 15.95 -17.33
C LYS A 286 -1.51 15.65 -18.82
N GLU A 287 -0.87 14.56 -19.25
CA GLU A 287 -0.73 14.15 -20.63
C GLU A 287 -0.94 12.62 -20.72
N PRO A 288 -2.19 12.16 -20.92
CA PRO A 288 -2.51 10.72 -20.91
C PRO A 288 -1.78 9.89 -21.96
N SER A 289 -1.36 10.52 -23.07
CA SER A 289 -0.58 9.91 -24.15
C SER A 289 0.92 9.91 -23.90
N LYS A 290 1.39 10.43 -22.74
CA LYS A 290 2.82 10.47 -22.44
C LYS A 290 3.40 9.06 -22.40
N SER A 291 4.49 8.86 -23.14
CA SER A 291 5.21 7.59 -23.14
C SER A 291 6.04 7.45 -21.86
N PHE A 292 5.80 6.36 -21.14
CA PHE A 292 6.67 5.88 -20.07
C PHE A 292 7.07 4.44 -20.35
N PHE A 293 8.29 4.07 -19.95
CA PHE A 293 8.84 2.74 -20.21
C PHE A 293 8.80 2.34 -21.70
N ASN A 294 9.03 3.34 -22.56
CA ASN A 294 8.95 3.23 -24.02
C ASN A 294 7.58 2.76 -24.53
N TYR A 295 6.50 3.10 -23.81
CA TYR A 295 5.14 2.72 -24.17
C TYR A 295 4.09 3.80 -23.84
N SER A 296 3.44 4.31 -24.88
CA SER A 296 2.24 5.15 -24.80
C SER A 296 0.97 4.33 -25.02
N ILE A 297 -0.17 4.82 -24.50
CA ILE A 297 -1.48 4.22 -24.80
C ILE A 297 -1.84 4.31 -26.29
N ASP A 298 -1.31 5.31 -27.01
CA ASP A 298 -1.56 5.49 -28.44
C ASP A 298 -0.93 4.38 -29.29
N GLU A 299 0.02 3.64 -28.73
CA GLU A 299 0.64 2.47 -29.37
C GLU A 299 -0.21 1.21 -29.23
N MET A 300 -1.12 1.16 -28.25
CA MET A 300 -2.02 0.02 -28.02
C MET A 300 -3.11 -0.02 -29.09
N LYS A 301 -3.38 -1.20 -29.62
CA LYS A 301 -4.51 -1.41 -30.55
C LYS A 301 -5.83 -0.99 -29.90
N LYS A 302 -6.68 -0.29 -30.66
CA LYS A 302 -7.99 0.18 -30.17
C LYS A 302 -8.85 -0.94 -29.59
N GLU A 303 -8.86 -2.11 -30.23
CA GLU A 303 -9.60 -3.28 -29.76
C GLU A 303 -9.15 -3.73 -28.36
N ASP A 304 -7.86 -3.63 -28.05
CA ASP A 304 -7.33 -4.03 -26.74
C ASP A 304 -7.55 -2.93 -25.68
N GLN A 305 -7.59 -1.66 -26.09
CA GLN A 305 -8.07 -0.58 -25.20
C GLN A 305 -9.55 -0.78 -24.84
N GLU A 306 -10.39 -1.09 -25.82
CA GLU A 306 -11.83 -1.32 -25.64
C GLU A 306 -12.10 -2.54 -24.74
N LYS A 307 -11.41 -3.66 -24.96
CA LYS A 307 -11.50 -4.84 -24.08
C LYS A 307 -11.12 -4.51 -22.64
N PHE A 308 -10.04 -3.74 -22.45
CA PHE A 308 -9.64 -3.36 -21.09
C PHE A 308 -10.64 -2.42 -20.42
N LEU A 309 -11.20 -1.47 -21.18
CA LEU A 309 -12.26 -0.59 -20.70
C LEU A 309 -13.47 -1.40 -20.21
N GLU A 310 -13.86 -2.44 -20.94
CA GLU A 310 -14.93 -3.36 -20.52
C GLU A 310 -14.57 -4.06 -19.19
N MET A 311 -13.38 -4.65 -19.09
CA MET A 311 -12.92 -5.34 -17.87
C MET A 311 -12.87 -4.40 -16.64
N SER A 312 -12.43 -3.16 -16.86
CA SER A 312 -12.23 -2.15 -15.80
C SER A 312 -13.51 -1.42 -15.38
N GLN A 313 -14.64 -1.65 -16.06
CA GLN A 313 -15.92 -0.98 -15.78
C GLN A 313 -16.40 -1.18 -14.34
N GLY A 314 -16.15 -2.35 -13.74
CA GLY A 314 -16.47 -2.63 -12.35
C GLY A 314 -15.69 -1.73 -11.38
N LEU A 315 -14.38 -1.62 -11.60
CA LEU A 315 -13.50 -0.75 -10.80
C LEU A 315 -13.87 0.73 -10.99
N LYS A 316 -14.08 1.17 -12.23
CA LYS A 316 -14.54 2.52 -12.55
C LYS A 316 -15.82 2.87 -11.78
N SER A 317 -16.81 1.99 -11.82
CA SER A 317 -18.09 2.21 -11.15
C SER A 317 -17.92 2.38 -9.65
N LYS A 318 -17.04 1.60 -9.01
CA LYS A 318 -16.71 1.77 -7.58
C LYS A 318 -15.98 3.08 -7.29
N ILE A 319 -14.99 3.44 -8.11
CA ILE A 319 -14.28 4.71 -7.98
C ILE A 319 -15.26 5.88 -8.08
N ASP A 320 -16.15 5.89 -9.07
CA ASP A 320 -17.15 6.93 -9.27
C ASP A 320 -18.15 7.01 -8.13
N ALA A 321 -18.67 5.85 -7.69
CA ALA A 321 -19.59 5.72 -6.59
C ALA A 321 -18.96 6.11 -5.24
N TYR A 322 -17.63 6.01 -5.11
CA TYR A 322 -16.92 6.42 -3.91
C TYR A 322 -17.12 7.91 -3.67
N LYS A 323 -17.99 8.21 -2.72
CA LYS A 323 -18.19 9.55 -2.19
C LYS A 323 -17.26 9.69 -1.01
N GLU A 324 -16.20 10.46 -1.20
CA GLU A 324 -15.45 10.99 -0.07
C GLU A 324 -16.45 11.73 0.84
N ILE A 325 -16.74 11.15 2.01
CA ILE A 325 -17.62 11.74 3.04
C ILE A 325 -16.84 12.83 3.76
N TYR A 326 -16.32 13.79 3.01
CA TYR A 326 -15.84 15.04 3.56
C TYR A 326 -16.95 16.07 3.46
N LEU A 327 -17.05 16.89 4.49
CA LEU A 327 -17.64 18.21 4.35
C LEU A 327 -16.68 19.02 3.45
N ASP A 328 -17.20 19.54 2.35
CA ASP A 328 -16.51 20.52 1.51
C ASP A 328 -17.23 21.86 1.65
N ALA A 329 -16.62 22.94 1.14
CA ALA A 329 -17.17 24.28 1.28
C ALA A 329 -18.64 24.40 0.79
N LYS A 330 -18.98 23.70 -0.31
CA LYS A 330 -20.32 23.74 -0.92
C LYS A 330 -21.33 22.93 -0.09
N LYS A 331 -20.93 21.76 0.41
CA LYS A 331 -21.76 20.93 1.30
C LYS A 331 -22.01 21.64 2.61
N VAL A 332 -21.01 22.24 3.24
CA VAL A 332 -21.17 23.03 4.47
C VAL A 332 -22.19 24.13 4.25
N GLN A 333 -22.03 24.93 3.19
CA GLN A 333 -22.97 26.02 2.87
C GLN A 333 -24.41 25.49 2.69
N LYS A 334 -24.57 24.36 2.01
CA LYS A 334 -25.87 23.70 1.84
C LYS A 334 -26.45 23.16 3.15
N TYR A 335 -25.61 22.62 4.04
CA TYR A 335 -26.05 22.05 5.33
C TYR A 335 -26.44 23.14 6.34
N THR A 336 -25.70 24.24 6.37
CA THR A 336 -25.92 25.32 7.34
C THR A 336 -26.87 26.40 6.84
N ASN A 337 -27.19 26.40 5.53
CA ASN A 337 -27.81 27.53 4.83
C ASN A 337 -27.04 28.86 5.00
N GLY A 338 -25.77 28.81 5.40
CA GLY A 338 -24.94 29.99 5.64
C GLY A 338 -24.33 30.56 4.36
N LYS A 339 -23.50 31.60 4.52
CA LYS A 339 -22.62 32.14 3.48
C LYS A 339 -21.19 32.16 3.98
N TRP A 340 -20.24 32.00 3.07
CA TRP A 340 -18.84 32.22 3.37
C TRP A 340 -18.55 33.72 3.43
N LEU A 341 -17.89 34.18 4.51
CA LEU A 341 -17.52 35.59 4.68
C LEU A 341 -16.33 36.01 3.80
N ASN A 342 -15.47 35.04 3.46
CA ASN A 342 -14.30 35.24 2.61
C ASN A 342 -14.43 34.37 1.35
N ASP A 343 -13.69 34.71 0.31
CA ASP A 343 -13.54 33.83 -0.85
C ASP A 343 -12.91 32.50 -0.42
N VAL A 344 -13.63 31.40 -0.67
CA VAL A 344 -13.19 30.07 -0.30
C VAL A 344 -12.76 29.30 -1.53
N SER A 345 -11.57 28.69 -1.45
CA SER A 345 -11.08 27.77 -2.47
C SER A 345 -12.12 26.67 -2.72
N LYS A 346 -12.44 26.44 -4.00
CA LYS A 346 -13.33 25.33 -4.43
C LYS A 346 -12.82 23.96 -3.98
N ASN A 347 -11.56 23.86 -3.60
CA ASN A 347 -10.91 22.63 -3.13
C ASN A 347 -10.79 22.55 -1.61
N LEU A 348 -11.41 23.45 -0.84
CA LEU A 348 -11.41 23.39 0.61
C LEU A 348 -12.24 22.19 1.10
N THR A 349 -11.60 21.33 1.89
CA THR A 349 -12.21 20.15 2.51
C THR A 349 -11.93 20.11 4.00
N PHE A 350 -12.86 19.53 4.76
CA PHE A 350 -12.77 19.34 6.20
C PHE A 350 -12.61 17.86 6.52
N SER A 351 -11.65 17.53 7.40
CA SER A 351 -11.38 16.14 7.83
C SER A 351 -12.30 15.68 8.96
N GLY A 352 -13.14 16.57 9.50
CA GLY A 352 -14.06 16.29 10.59
C GLY A 352 -14.80 17.53 11.03
N VAL A 353 -15.66 17.35 12.04
CA VAL A 353 -16.44 18.41 12.68
C VAL A 353 -16.02 18.51 14.15
N GLY A 354 -15.62 19.70 14.57
CA GLY A 354 -15.42 20.04 15.99
C GLY A 354 -16.61 20.83 16.55
N THR A 355 -16.87 20.66 17.84
CA THR A 355 -17.89 21.36 18.65
C THR A 355 -17.27 21.77 20.00
N TYR A 356 -18.05 22.24 20.98
CA TYR A 356 -17.53 22.75 22.27
C TYR A 356 -16.45 21.83 22.89
N GLY A 357 -15.23 22.35 23.05
CA GLY A 357 -14.09 21.62 23.61
C GLY A 357 -13.39 20.59 22.71
N THR A 358 -13.91 20.30 21.51
CA THR A 358 -13.33 19.31 20.58
C THR A 358 -12.63 20.00 19.40
N TYR A 359 -11.31 20.19 19.56
CA TYR A 359 -10.46 20.86 18.57
C TYR A 359 -9.51 19.85 17.94
N SER A 360 -9.52 19.74 16.61
CA SER A 360 -8.49 18.99 15.87
C SER A 360 -8.13 19.67 14.57
N ASP A 361 -6.87 19.46 14.16
CA ASP A 361 -6.35 19.95 12.89
C ASP A 361 -7.23 19.49 11.71
N GLY A 362 -7.45 20.40 10.77
CA GLY A 362 -8.19 20.14 9.55
C GLY A 362 -9.71 20.09 9.67
N ASN A 363 -10.28 20.27 10.87
CA ASN A 363 -11.73 20.28 11.07
C ASN A 363 -12.39 21.61 10.70
N ILE A 364 -13.69 21.53 10.40
CA ILE A 364 -14.60 22.66 10.56
C ILE A 364 -15.12 22.69 11.99
N TYR A 365 -15.16 23.87 12.59
CA TYR A 365 -15.66 24.05 13.94
C TYR A 365 -17.07 24.65 13.89
N PHE A 366 -18.08 23.89 14.32
CA PHE A 366 -19.40 24.45 14.52
C PHE A 366 -19.40 25.17 15.86
N THR A 367 -19.52 26.50 15.83
CA THR A 367 -19.40 27.27 17.05
C THR A 367 -20.54 26.97 17.99
N MET A 368 -20.20 27.20 19.25
CA MET A 368 -21.16 27.56 20.29
C MET A 368 -22.20 28.53 19.76
N SER A 369 -23.42 28.37 20.23
CA SER A 369 -24.43 29.41 20.11
C SER A 369 -23.88 30.71 20.70
N LEU A 370 -23.72 31.74 19.87
CA LEU A 370 -23.27 33.07 20.31
C LEU A 370 -24.26 33.64 21.33
N LYS A 371 -25.53 33.27 21.22
CA LYS A 371 -26.54 33.54 22.24
C LYS A 371 -26.24 32.86 23.58
N ASP A 372 -25.68 31.66 23.58
CA ASP A 372 -25.29 30.96 24.81
C ASP A 372 -24.06 31.61 25.45
N ALA A 373 -23.12 32.13 24.65
CA ALA A 373 -22.00 32.90 25.16
C ALA A 373 -22.45 34.22 25.80
N GLU A 374 -23.38 34.94 25.16
CA GLU A 374 -24.02 36.15 25.71
C GLU A 374 -24.79 35.84 27.00
N ALA A 375 -25.59 34.76 27.03
CA ALA A 375 -26.36 34.33 28.20
C ALA A 375 -25.46 33.97 29.41
N ASN A 376 -24.23 33.54 29.16
CA ASN A 376 -23.25 33.16 30.19
C ASN A 376 -22.21 34.25 30.49
N ASN A 377 -22.38 35.50 30.01
CA ASN A 377 -21.41 36.59 30.18
C ASN A 377 -19.99 36.26 29.67
N GLN A 378 -19.89 35.41 28.64
CA GLN A 378 -18.61 35.02 28.04
C GLN A 378 -18.27 35.91 26.83
N ASP A 379 -17.01 36.32 26.71
CA ASP A 379 -16.52 37.06 25.54
C ASP A 379 -16.36 36.12 24.34
N ALA A 380 -17.36 36.15 23.45
CA ALA A 380 -17.41 35.34 22.24
C ALA A 380 -16.21 35.57 21.29
N VAL A 381 -15.71 36.81 21.19
CA VAL A 381 -14.58 37.16 20.32
C VAL A 381 -13.29 36.53 20.86
N LYS A 382 -13.12 36.53 22.19
CA LYS A 382 -11.98 35.90 22.84
C LYS A 382 -11.98 34.38 22.66
N GLU A 383 -13.12 33.71 22.76
CA GLU A 383 -13.20 32.27 22.50
C GLU A 383 -12.99 31.95 21.01
N LEU A 384 -13.58 32.71 20.08
CA LEU A 384 -13.31 32.57 18.64
C LEU A 384 -11.82 32.67 18.32
N LYS A 385 -11.10 33.64 18.91
CA LYS A 385 -9.64 33.77 18.73
C LYS A 385 -8.87 32.56 19.25
N LYS A 386 -9.27 31.99 20.39
CA LYS A 386 -8.65 30.79 20.97
C LYS A 386 -8.89 29.54 20.13
N VAL A 387 -10.06 29.42 19.50
CA VAL A 387 -10.38 28.37 18.53
C VAL A 387 -9.53 28.52 17.27
N LEU A 388 -9.45 29.73 16.71
CA LEU A 388 -8.68 30.02 15.49
C LEU A 388 -7.17 29.80 15.64
N GLN A 389 -6.63 29.86 16.87
CA GLN A 389 -5.23 29.56 17.16
C GLN A 389 -4.87 28.06 17.10
N LYS A 390 -5.83 27.16 16.86
CA LYS A 390 -5.64 25.70 16.86
C LYS A 390 -5.69 25.05 15.47
N ASP A 391 -5.22 25.75 14.43
CA ASP A 391 -5.20 25.26 13.03
C ASP A 391 -6.57 24.75 12.51
N ILE A 392 -7.64 25.41 12.93
CA ILE A 392 -9.00 25.14 12.45
C ILE A 392 -9.19 25.78 11.08
N LYS A 393 -9.70 25.00 10.12
CA LYS A 393 -9.84 25.46 8.72
C LYS A 393 -10.98 26.44 8.51
N ALA A 394 -12.07 26.28 9.25
CA ALA A 394 -13.26 27.12 9.15
C ALA A 394 -14.10 27.04 10.42
N VAL A 395 -14.94 28.04 10.61
CA VAL A 395 -15.80 28.19 11.77
C VAL A 395 -17.23 28.50 11.30
N VAL A 396 -18.26 27.89 11.91
CA VAL A 396 -19.68 28.10 11.59
C VAL A 396 -20.37 28.74 12.78
N ILE A 397 -20.76 30.02 12.67
CA ILE A 397 -21.47 30.77 13.72
C ILE A 397 -22.98 30.83 13.49
N ASP A 398 -23.76 30.93 14.57
CA ASP A 398 -25.23 31.04 14.59
C ASP A 398 -25.75 32.49 14.73
N ASP A 399 -24.94 33.49 14.39
CA ASP A 399 -25.31 34.90 14.45
C ASP A 399 -25.61 35.48 13.05
N MET A 400 -26.87 35.89 12.88
CA MET A 400 -27.41 36.50 11.68
C MET A 400 -26.89 37.93 11.41
N LYS A 401 -26.16 38.55 12.34
CA LYS A 401 -25.56 39.89 12.11
C LYS A 401 -24.41 39.86 11.11
N TYR A 402 -23.89 38.69 10.79
CA TYR A 402 -22.81 38.49 9.83
C TYR A 402 -23.32 37.96 8.46
N PHE A 403 -24.59 38.23 8.11
CA PHE A 403 -25.25 37.79 6.87
C PHE A 403 -25.17 38.77 5.70
#